data_AF-A0A6A5F8Q3-F1
#
_entry.id   AF-A0A6A5F8Q3-F1
#
_cell.length_a   1.000
_cell.length_b   1.000
_cell.length_c   1.000
_cell.angle_alpha   90.00
_cell.angle_beta   90.00
_cell.angle_gamma   90.00
#
_symmetry.space_group_name_H-M   'P 1'
#
loop_
_entity.id
_entity.type
_entity.pdbx_description
1 polymer ?
#
loop_
_entity_poly.entity_id
_entity_poly.type
_entity_poly.pdbx_seq_one_letter_code
_entity_poly.pdbx_strand_id
1 'polypeptide(L)'
;MLKMSNPVKKVRQGEKLPLKSRGIQSKASHDLRRLQSLLAKSIPRHEVAALSHSKARSSGASKSQGLHTPKDTNRQKSESDATSEASELEKFSITYKDQRCFSSHPLHKLFSDILASLVKNRLCSEWIDHALPESVLRVLICLRLLIRDPYHQKILHQLQGINLLARYMEHVTAVYISCGEQAFAVQKLVTMTYMFQKLSAVEDQRVWVIESGAHRTLVKLLSTTESSVLLGALLALTTLAER
;
A
#
# COMPACT_ATOMS: atom_id res chain seq x y z
N MET A 1 -43.30 45.67 -50.02
CA MET A 1 -44.05 44.51 -49.48
C MET A 1 -43.02 43.53 -48.93
N LEU A 2 -42.81 43.55 -47.60
CA LEU A 2 -43.22 42.52 -46.60
C LEU A 2 -42.45 41.19 -46.78
N LYS A 3 -41.71 40.62 -45.82
CA LYS A 3 -41.78 40.66 -44.34
C LYS A 3 -40.47 40.09 -43.73
N MET A 4 -40.04 40.63 -42.58
CA MET A 4 -38.97 40.10 -41.69
C MET A 4 -39.42 38.83 -40.93
N SER A 5 -38.48 38.01 -40.42
CA SER A 5 -38.30 37.64 -38.99
C SER A 5 -37.24 36.52 -38.75
N ASN A 6 -36.27 36.77 -37.87
CA ASN A 6 -35.57 35.76 -37.01
C ASN A 6 -36.38 35.64 -35.68
N PRO A 7 -36.16 34.69 -34.69
CA PRO A 7 -34.89 34.03 -34.30
C PRO A 7 -34.95 32.63 -33.55
N VAL A 8 -33.81 32.16 -32.99
CA VAL A 8 -33.61 31.31 -31.76
C VAL A 8 -33.63 29.75 -31.76
N LYS A 9 -32.47 29.18 -31.37
CA LYS A 9 -32.10 27.98 -30.53
C LYS A 9 -32.82 26.62 -30.67
N LYS A 10 -32.04 25.52 -30.81
CA LYS A 10 -31.80 24.52 -29.72
C LYS A 10 -30.82 23.37 -30.09
N VAL A 11 -29.76 23.29 -29.29
CA VAL A 11 -29.22 22.09 -28.59
C VAL A 11 -28.68 20.92 -29.41
N ARG A 12 -27.34 20.80 -29.40
CA ARG A 12 -26.56 19.57 -29.58
C ARG A 12 -27.06 18.49 -28.61
N GLN A 13 -27.63 17.41 -29.13
CA GLN A 13 -27.91 16.21 -28.36
C GLN A 13 -26.60 15.49 -28.05
N GLY A 14 -26.38 15.26 -26.75
CA GLY A 14 -25.17 14.66 -26.22
C GLY A 14 -24.97 13.21 -26.66
N GLU A 15 -23.73 12.90 -26.98
CA GLU A 15 -23.22 11.53 -27.05
C GLU A 15 -23.46 10.85 -25.71
N LYS A 16 -24.46 9.95 -25.66
CA LYS A 16 -24.66 9.06 -24.53
C LYS A 16 -23.48 8.08 -24.47
N LEU A 17 -22.65 8.21 -23.45
CA LEU A 17 -21.71 7.17 -23.04
C LEU A 17 -22.47 5.82 -22.90
N PRO A 18 -21.91 4.71 -23.41
CA PRO A 18 -22.60 3.42 -23.43
C PRO A 18 -22.89 2.94 -22.00
N LEU A 19 -24.13 2.54 -21.71
CA LEU A 19 -24.62 2.10 -20.38
C LEU A 19 -23.70 1.08 -19.68
N LYS A 20 -22.96 0.26 -20.46
CA LYS A 20 -21.99 -0.72 -19.97
C LYS A 20 -20.75 -0.07 -19.32
N SER A 21 -20.27 1.07 -19.82
CA SER A 21 -19.15 1.79 -19.22
C SER A 21 -19.54 2.44 -17.89
N ARG A 22 -20.79 2.89 -17.77
CA ARG A 22 -21.32 3.46 -16.52
C ARG A 22 -21.42 2.41 -15.40
N GLY A 23 -21.83 1.18 -15.74
CA GLY A 23 -21.86 0.06 -14.78
C GLY A 23 -20.47 -0.34 -14.28
N ILE A 24 -19.48 -0.42 -15.18
CA ILE A 24 -18.09 -0.73 -14.84
C ILE A 24 -17.49 0.37 -13.96
N GLN A 25 -17.71 1.64 -14.29
CA GLN A 25 -17.24 2.76 -13.47
C GLN A 25 -17.90 2.80 -12.08
N SER A 26 -19.19 2.47 -11.99
CA SER A 26 -19.90 2.38 -10.71
C SER A 26 -19.29 1.30 -9.80
N LYS A 27 -19.04 0.10 -10.35
CA LYS A 27 -18.40 -1.00 -9.62
C LYS A 27 -16.96 -0.64 -9.21
N ALA A 28 -16.17 -0.09 -10.12
CA ALA A 28 -14.79 0.32 -9.83
C ALA A 28 -14.75 1.39 -8.73
N SER A 29 -15.65 2.37 -8.77
CA SER A 29 -15.76 3.38 -7.71
C SER A 29 -16.18 2.77 -6.37
N HIS A 30 -17.10 1.81 -6.37
CA HIS A 30 -17.52 1.11 -5.16
C HIS A 30 -16.35 0.34 -4.54
N ASP A 31 -15.64 -0.45 -5.35
CA ASP A 31 -14.51 -1.27 -4.92
C ASP A 31 -13.37 -0.41 -4.34
N LEU A 32 -13.02 0.70 -4.99
CA LEU A 32 -12.01 1.63 -4.46
C LEU A 32 -12.43 2.28 -3.14
N ARG A 33 -13.70 2.68 -2.99
CA ARG A 33 -14.20 3.24 -1.73
C ARG A 33 -14.20 2.20 -0.62
N ARG A 34 -14.54 0.94 -0.93
CA ARG A 34 -14.46 -0.18 0.01
C ARG A 34 -13.02 -0.34 0.50
N LEU A 35 -12.05 -0.41 -0.41
CA LEU A 35 -10.64 -0.50 -0.04
C LEU A 35 -10.18 0.70 0.81
N GLN A 36 -10.52 1.91 0.40
CA GLN A 36 -10.21 3.13 1.16
C GLN A 36 -10.75 3.05 2.59
N SER A 37 -11.99 2.60 2.77
CA SER A 37 -12.63 2.48 4.09
C SER A 37 -11.93 1.45 5.00
N LEU A 38 -11.44 0.34 4.44
CA LEU A 38 -10.71 -0.67 5.18
C LEU A 38 -9.34 -0.13 5.61
N LEU A 39 -8.63 0.53 4.70
CA LEU A 39 -7.33 1.15 4.99
C LEU A 39 -7.44 2.31 5.99
N ALA A 40 -8.56 3.02 6.03
CA ALA A 40 -8.82 4.10 6.97
C ALA A 40 -8.98 3.63 8.42
N LYS A 41 -9.38 2.37 8.64
CA LYS A 41 -9.42 1.77 9.98
C LYS A 41 -7.98 1.51 10.43
N SER A 42 -7.51 2.29 11.40
CA SER A 42 -6.31 1.93 12.17
C SER A 42 -6.66 0.76 13.08
N ILE A 43 -5.96 -0.37 12.96
CA ILE A 43 -6.12 -1.47 13.91
C ILE A 43 -5.67 -0.95 15.28
N PRO A 44 -6.53 -0.94 16.32
CA PRO A 44 -6.20 -0.33 17.61
C PRO A 44 -5.03 -1.04 18.32
N ARG A 45 -4.20 -0.24 19.00
CA ARG A 45 -3.25 -0.69 20.03
C ARG A 45 -4.00 -1.48 21.12
N HIS A 46 -3.46 -2.63 21.51
CA HIS A 46 -3.84 -3.62 22.55
C HIS A 46 -3.96 -4.99 21.86
N GLU A 47 -3.12 -5.99 22.09
CA GLU A 47 -2.67 -6.55 23.37
C GLU A 47 -1.31 -7.29 23.19
N VAL A 48 -0.23 -6.80 23.79
CA VAL A 48 1.02 -7.61 23.98
C VAL A 48 1.34 -7.79 25.47
N ALA A 49 0.51 -7.29 26.39
CA ALA A 49 0.78 -7.33 27.82
C ALA A 49 0.10 -8.48 28.60
N ALA A 50 -0.40 -9.53 27.94
CA ALA A 50 -1.11 -10.62 28.63
C ALA A 50 -0.45 -12.01 28.50
N LEU A 51 0.80 -12.10 28.03
CA LEU A 51 1.54 -13.36 27.93
C LEU A 51 2.90 -13.27 28.63
N SER A 52 2.89 -12.89 29.90
CA SER A 52 4.05 -13.05 30.78
C SER A 52 3.59 -13.35 32.22
N HIS A 53 3.99 -14.54 32.70
CA HIS A 53 3.78 -15.13 34.04
C HIS A 53 2.39 -15.76 34.26
N SER A 54 2.20 -16.98 34.75
CA SER A 54 3.02 -17.82 35.65
C SER A 54 2.67 -19.32 35.59
N LYS A 55 3.65 -20.15 35.93
CA LYS A 55 3.58 -21.61 36.18
C LYS A 55 2.61 -22.00 37.32
N ALA A 56 2.02 -23.20 37.17
CA ALA A 56 1.76 -24.26 38.16
C ALA A 56 0.91 -24.01 39.43
N ARG A 57 -0.24 -24.71 39.56
CA ARG A 57 -0.50 -25.85 40.49
C ARG A 57 -2.02 -26.10 40.75
N SER A 58 -2.39 -27.38 40.64
CA SER A 58 -3.33 -28.22 41.43
C SER A 58 -4.46 -27.64 42.33
N SER A 59 -5.65 -28.21 42.10
CA SER A 59 -6.72 -28.66 43.03
C SER A 59 -7.47 -27.70 43.98
N GLY A 60 -8.81 -27.74 43.92
CA GLY A 60 -9.71 -27.33 45.00
C GLY A 60 -11.12 -26.94 44.53
N ALA A 61 -12.15 -27.68 44.94
CA ALA A 61 -13.55 -27.45 44.60
C ALA A 61 -14.14 -26.22 45.33
N SER A 62 -15.02 -25.45 44.67
CA SER A 62 -16.24 -24.84 45.26
C SER A 62 -17.09 -24.09 44.22
N LYS A 63 -18.39 -24.05 44.50
CA LYS A 63 -19.51 -23.61 43.66
C LYS A 63 -19.66 -22.09 43.52
N SER A 64 -20.26 -21.74 42.38
CA SER A 64 -21.32 -20.73 42.15
C SER A 64 -20.96 -19.30 41.71
N GLN A 65 -21.89 -18.84 40.85
CA GLN A 65 -22.24 -17.48 40.44
C GLN A 65 -21.53 -16.89 39.22
N GLY A 66 -22.39 -16.58 38.25
CA GLY A 66 -22.04 -16.13 36.92
C GLY A 66 -21.38 -14.76 36.93
N LEU A 67 -20.52 -14.58 35.94
CA LEU A 67 -20.14 -13.29 35.44
C LEU A 67 -19.99 -13.43 33.93
N HIS A 68 -20.77 -12.64 33.22
CA HIS A 68 -20.74 -12.52 31.77
C HIS A 68 -19.31 -12.28 31.30
N THR A 69 -18.81 -13.16 30.43
CA THR A 69 -17.62 -12.95 29.62
C THR A 69 -17.92 -11.88 28.56
N PRO A 70 -17.15 -10.77 28.49
CA PRO A 70 -17.16 -9.92 27.31
C PRO A 70 -15.91 -10.17 26.45
N LYS A 71 -16.14 -10.25 25.14
CA LYS A 71 -15.22 -9.96 24.02
C LYS A 71 -14.26 -11.06 23.53
N ASP A 72 -14.82 -12.05 22.82
CA ASP A 72 -14.17 -12.65 21.64
C ASP A 72 -14.61 -11.99 20.31
N THR A 73 -15.65 -11.15 20.36
CA THR A 73 -16.25 -10.52 19.17
C THR A 73 -15.32 -9.50 18.50
N ASN A 74 -14.42 -8.86 19.25
CA ASN A 74 -13.55 -7.81 18.71
C ASN A 74 -12.35 -8.39 17.93
N ARG A 75 -11.85 -9.54 18.37
CA ARG A 75 -10.72 -10.25 17.74
C ARG A 75 -11.14 -10.96 16.46
N GLN A 76 -12.31 -11.59 16.45
CA GLN A 76 -12.89 -12.15 15.22
C GLN A 76 -13.21 -11.06 14.18
N LYS A 77 -13.64 -9.89 14.63
CA LYS A 77 -13.93 -8.76 13.74
C LYS A 77 -12.67 -8.13 13.14
N SER A 78 -11.58 -7.99 13.90
CA SER A 78 -10.32 -7.47 13.36
C SER A 78 -9.66 -8.43 12.37
N GLU A 79 -9.75 -9.73 12.60
CA GLU A 79 -9.24 -10.76 11.70
C GLU A 79 -10.10 -10.86 10.41
N SER A 80 -11.42 -10.74 10.53
CA SER A 80 -12.35 -10.62 9.40
C SER A 80 -12.09 -9.36 8.57
N ASP A 81 -11.84 -8.21 9.22
CA ASP A 81 -11.49 -6.97 8.54
C ASP A 81 -10.10 -7.06 7.85
N ALA A 82 -9.11 -7.72 8.46
CA ALA A 82 -7.77 -7.91 7.89
C ALA A 82 -7.76 -8.85 6.68
N THR A 83 -8.50 -9.96 6.74
CA THR A 83 -8.68 -10.87 5.59
C THR A 83 -9.47 -10.20 4.47
N SER A 84 -10.45 -9.37 4.82
CA SER A 84 -11.17 -8.53 3.85
C SER A 84 -10.27 -7.45 3.22
N GLU A 85 -9.34 -6.85 3.96
CA GLU A 85 -8.40 -5.89 3.40
C GLU A 85 -7.42 -6.55 2.43
N ALA A 86 -6.84 -7.68 2.83
CA ALA A 86 -5.88 -8.42 2.00
C ALA A 86 -6.49 -8.78 0.63
N SER A 87 -7.73 -9.27 0.61
CA SER A 87 -8.43 -9.61 -0.63
C SER A 87 -8.75 -8.38 -1.50
N GLU A 88 -9.09 -7.22 -0.93
CA GLU A 88 -9.30 -6.00 -1.71
C GLU A 88 -7.99 -5.40 -2.25
N LEU A 89 -6.88 -5.48 -1.49
CA LEU A 89 -5.56 -5.09 -1.99
C LEU A 89 -5.11 -5.99 -3.15
N GLU A 90 -5.36 -7.29 -3.04
CA GLU A 90 -5.06 -8.25 -4.11
C GLU A 90 -5.89 -7.96 -5.36
N LYS A 91 -7.20 -7.79 -5.20
CA LYS A 91 -8.11 -7.40 -6.28
C LYS A 91 -7.70 -6.07 -6.91
N PHE A 92 -7.32 -5.08 -6.11
CA PHE A 92 -6.78 -3.81 -6.60
C PHE A 92 -5.54 -4.03 -7.46
N SER A 93 -4.59 -4.83 -6.97
CA SER A 93 -3.34 -5.10 -7.67
C SER A 93 -3.55 -5.77 -9.03
N ILE A 94 -4.50 -6.71 -9.11
CA ILE A 94 -4.87 -7.40 -10.35
C ILE A 94 -5.59 -6.45 -11.31
N THR A 95 -6.57 -5.69 -10.80
CA THR A 95 -7.43 -4.81 -11.61
C THR A 95 -6.63 -3.68 -12.26
N TYR A 96 -5.66 -3.11 -11.53
CA TYR A 96 -4.91 -1.93 -11.97
C TYR A 96 -3.45 -2.25 -12.34
N LYS A 97 -3.10 -3.52 -12.56
CA LYS A 97 -1.74 -3.96 -12.88
C LYS A 97 -1.13 -3.28 -14.11
N ASP A 98 -1.96 -2.86 -15.05
CA ASP A 98 -1.54 -2.23 -16.31
C ASP A 98 -1.73 -0.70 -16.31
N GLN A 99 -2.38 -0.14 -15.28
CA GLN A 99 -2.55 1.30 -15.13
C GLN A 99 -1.20 1.98 -14.82
N ARG A 100 -0.87 3.02 -15.60
CA ARG A 100 0.35 3.82 -15.43
C ARG A 100 0.08 5.28 -15.06
N CYS A 101 -1.00 5.85 -15.60
CA CYS A 101 -1.38 7.26 -15.40
C CYS A 101 -2.63 7.34 -14.52
N PHE A 102 -2.45 7.23 -13.20
CA PHE A 102 -3.56 7.26 -12.24
C PHE A 102 -4.18 8.66 -12.08
N SER A 103 -3.40 9.72 -12.29
CA SER A 103 -3.81 11.13 -12.25
C SER A 103 -4.78 11.51 -13.36
N SER A 104 -4.66 10.87 -14.54
CA SER A 104 -5.59 11.05 -15.65
C SER A 104 -6.86 10.20 -15.52
N HIS A 105 -6.96 9.34 -14.51
CA HIS A 105 -8.11 8.45 -14.34
C HIS A 105 -9.32 9.22 -13.77
N PRO A 106 -10.57 8.90 -14.16
CA PRO A 106 -11.78 9.52 -13.59
C PRO A 106 -11.87 9.41 -12.06
N LEU A 107 -11.25 8.38 -11.48
CA LEU A 107 -11.20 8.10 -10.05
C LEU A 107 -9.86 8.51 -9.38
N HIS A 108 -9.06 9.38 -10.00
CA HIS A 108 -7.73 9.82 -9.53
C HIS A 108 -7.70 10.23 -8.05
N LYS A 109 -8.76 10.91 -7.56
CA LYS A 109 -8.86 11.32 -6.15
C LYS A 109 -8.88 10.11 -5.20
N LEU A 110 -9.63 9.05 -5.55
CA LEU A 110 -9.66 7.83 -4.74
C LEU A 110 -8.30 7.13 -4.71
N PHE A 111 -7.57 7.10 -5.82
CA PHE A 111 -6.21 6.55 -5.84
C PHE A 111 -5.24 7.35 -4.97
N SER A 112 -5.36 8.69 -5.00
CA SER A 112 -4.58 9.59 -4.14
C SER A 112 -4.89 9.35 -2.66
N ASP A 113 -6.16 9.17 -2.32
CA ASP A 113 -6.58 8.90 -0.95
C ASP A 113 -6.14 7.50 -0.48
N ILE A 114 -6.19 6.49 -1.36
CA ILE A 114 -5.68 5.14 -1.08
C ILE A 114 -4.18 5.18 -0.84
N LEU A 115 -3.41 5.88 -1.69
CA LEU A 115 -1.98 6.10 -1.47
C LEU A 115 -1.73 6.71 -0.10
N ALA A 116 -2.47 7.76 0.25
CA ALA A 116 -2.32 8.43 1.53
C ALA A 116 -2.62 7.49 2.71
N SER A 117 -3.68 6.68 2.62
CA SER A 117 -4.02 5.70 3.65
C SER A 117 -2.99 4.58 3.76
N LEU A 118 -2.43 4.08 2.66
CA LEU A 118 -1.35 3.09 2.68
C LEU A 118 -0.13 3.63 3.40
N VAL A 119 0.27 4.87 3.11
CA VAL A 119 1.44 5.49 3.76
C VAL A 119 1.16 5.73 5.24
N LYS A 120 0.06 6.40 5.57
CA LYS A 120 -0.23 6.84 6.95
C LYS A 120 -0.59 5.68 7.88
N ASN A 121 -1.37 4.72 7.40
CA ASN A 121 -1.98 3.72 8.27
C ASN A 121 -1.31 2.35 8.19
N ARG A 122 -0.44 2.12 7.19
CA ARG A 122 0.30 0.86 7.04
C ARG A 122 1.81 1.08 7.10
N LEU A 123 2.38 1.95 6.24
CA LEU A 123 3.84 2.14 6.18
C LEU A 123 4.41 2.91 7.37
N CYS A 124 3.64 3.84 7.95
CA CYS A 124 4.05 4.69 9.07
C CYS A 124 3.61 4.17 10.46
N SER A 125 3.00 2.99 10.54
CA SER A 125 2.40 2.50 11.78
C SER A 125 3.04 1.19 12.26
N GLU A 126 2.89 0.90 13.55
CA GLU A 126 3.26 -0.38 14.18
C GLU A 126 2.60 -1.59 13.49
N TRP A 127 1.59 -1.35 12.64
CA TRP A 127 0.98 -2.39 11.83
C TRP A 127 2.03 -3.13 10.98
N ILE A 128 3.00 -2.42 10.38
CA ILE A 128 3.96 -3.07 9.48
C ILE A 128 4.89 -4.05 10.21
N ASP A 129 5.09 -3.84 11.51
CA ASP A 129 5.96 -4.65 12.36
C ASP A 129 5.25 -5.93 12.84
N HIS A 130 3.90 -5.91 12.91
CA HIS A 130 3.09 -7.02 13.41
C HIS A 130 2.23 -7.71 12.34
N ALA A 131 2.12 -7.12 11.15
CA ALA A 131 1.33 -7.67 10.06
C ALA A 131 1.95 -8.95 9.51
N LEU A 132 1.08 -9.83 9.01
CA LEU A 132 1.52 -11.00 8.26
C LEU A 132 2.42 -10.57 7.09
N PRO A 133 3.55 -11.26 6.85
CA PRO A 133 4.50 -10.90 5.79
C PRO A 133 3.88 -10.71 4.41
N GLU A 134 2.86 -11.53 4.10
CA GLU A 134 2.12 -11.48 2.85
C GLU A 134 1.25 -10.21 2.73
N SER A 135 0.62 -9.77 3.82
CA SER A 135 -0.17 -8.53 3.86
C SER A 135 0.72 -7.32 3.61
N VAL A 136 1.93 -7.29 4.18
CA VAL A 136 2.91 -6.23 3.91
C VAL A 136 3.33 -6.24 2.45
N LEU A 137 3.58 -7.42 1.87
CA LEU A 137 3.91 -7.52 0.45
C LEU A 137 2.79 -6.96 -0.44
N ARG A 138 1.51 -7.25 -0.14
CA ARG A 138 0.37 -6.68 -0.88
C ARG A 138 0.33 -5.15 -0.80
N VAL A 139 0.62 -4.57 0.37
CA VAL A 139 0.75 -3.11 0.54
C VAL A 139 1.87 -2.55 -0.34
N LEU A 140 3.06 -3.16 -0.32
CA LEU A 140 4.20 -2.73 -1.14
C LEU A 140 3.89 -2.82 -2.64
N ILE A 141 3.20 -3.88 -3.08
CA ILE A 141 2.77 -4.03 -4.48
C ILE A 141 1.82 -2.89 -4.87
N CYS A 142 0.82 -2.58 -4.03
CA CYS A 142 -0.13 -1.49 -4.30
C CYS A 142 0.57 -0.13 -4.35
N LEU A 143 1.49 0.14 -3.43
CA LEU A 143 2.33 1.34 -3.46
C LEU A 143 3.15 1.40 -4.74
N ARG A 144 3.83 0.31 -5.11
CA ARG A 144 4.62 0.21 -6.35
C ARG A 144 3.78 0.51 -7.60
N LEU A 145 2.52 0.05 -7.65
CA LEU A 145 1.62 0.35 -8.77
C LEU A 145 1.31 1.84 -8.84
N LEU A 146 0.87 2.44 -7.74
CA LEU A 146 0.46 3.84 -7.68
C LEU A 146 1.59 4.80 -8.08
N ILE A 147 2.82 4.54 -7.61
CA ILE A 147 3.97 5.42 -7.86
C ILE A 147 4.56 5.28 -9.27
N ARG A 148 3.95 4.48 -10.16
CA ARG A 148 4.27 4.53 -11.59
C ARG A 148 3.92 5.88 -12.20
N ASP A 149 2.97 6.58 -11.59
CA ASP A 149 2.57 7.93 -11.95
C ASP A 149 3.40 8.99 -11.18
N PRO A 150 4.07 9.93 -11.87
CA PRO A 150 4.82 11.02 -11.23
C PRO A 150 4.01 11.88 -10.25
N TYR A 151 2.71 12.05 -10.47
CA TYR A 151 1.84 12.77 -9.54
C TYR A 151 1.76 12.06 -8.17
N HIS A 152 1.65 10.73 -8.19
CA HIS A 152 1.60 9.91 -6.97
C HIS A 152 2.98 9.81 -6.30
N GLN A 153 4.07 9.89 -7.05
CA GLN A 153 5.43 10.00 -6.48
C GLN A 153 5.57 11.26 -5.60
N LYS A 154 5.04 12.41 -6.06
CA LYS A 154 5.04 13.66 -5.28
C LYS A 154 4.23 13.53 -3.99
N ILE A 155 3.04 12.90 -4.05
CA ILE A 155 2.23 12.63 -2.86
C ILE A 155 3.00 11.72 -1.88
N LEU A 156 3.64 10.66 -2.39
CA LEU A 156 4.46 9.77 -1.55
C LEU A 156 5.55 10.55 -0.83
N HIS A 157 6.27 11.43 -1.54
CA HIS A 157 7.33 12.26 -0.97
C HIS A 157 6.78 13.22 0.10
N GLN A 158 5.70 13.95 -0.18
CA GLN A 158 5.06 14.88 0.76
C GLN A 158 4.62 14.19 2.06
N LEU A 159 4.21 12.93 1.98
CA LEU A 159 3.83 12.11 3.13
C LEU A 159 5.02 11.43 3.84
N GLN A 160 6.26 11.82 3.53
CA GLN A 160 7.48 11.17 4.03
C GLN A 160 7.58 9.67 3.68
N GLY A 161 6.80 9.22 2.71
CA GLY A 161 6.69 7.80 2.33
C GLY A 161 8.00 7.23 1.78
N ILE A 162 8.83 8.05 1.13
CA ILE A 162 10.16 7.64 0.65
C ILE A 162 11.09 7.33 1.84
N ASN A 163 11.10 8.19 2.86
CA ASN A 163 11.90 8.00 4.08
C ASN A 163 11.44 6.78 4.89
N LEU A 164 10.12 6.55 4.94
CA LEU A 164 9.55 5.36 5.57
C LEU A 164 9.90 4.08 4.81
N LEU A 165 9.80 4.11 3.48
CA LEU A 165 10.17 2.98 2.62
C LEU A 165 11.66 2.65 2.74
N ALA A 166 12.53 3.67 2.83
CA ALA A 166 13.97 3.49 2.96
C ALA A 166 14.32 2.80 4.29
N ARG A 167 13.72 3.28 5.39
CA ARG A 167 13.87 2.66 6.72
C ARG A 167 13.34 1.23 6.75
N TYR A 168 12.18 0.98 6.13
CA TYR A 168 11.64 -0.38 6.07
C TYR A 168 12.52 -1.31 5.22
N MET A 169 13.04 -0.83 4.09
CA MET A 169 13.98 -1.60 3.27
C MET A 169 15.27 -1.92 4.03
N GLU A 170 15.81 -0.97 4.80
CA GLU A 170 16.96 -1.20 5.66
C GLU A 170 16.67 -2.29 6.71
N HIS A 171 15.52 -2.21 7.39
CA HIS A 171 15.11 -3.22 8.36
C HIS A 171 14.99 -4.61 7.73
N VAL A 172 14.26 -4.74 6.61
CA VAL A 172 14.12 -6.02 5.89
C VAL A 172 15.47 -6.55 5.43
N THR A 173 16.36 -5.67 4.96
CA THR A 173 17.73 -6.05 4.55
C THR A 173 18.55 -6.58 5.73
N ALA A 174 18.48 -5.92 6.89
CA ALA A 174 19.18 -6.34 8.09
C ALA A 174 18.74 -7.75 8.53
N VAL A 175 17.43 -7.98 8.63
CA VAL A 175 16.86 -9.28 9.00
C VAL A 175 17.19 -10.36 7.97
N TYR A 176 17.10 -10.02 6.67
CA TYR A 176 17.42 -10.92 5.56
C TYR A 176 18.88 -11.40 5.60
N ILE A 177 19.83 -10.51 5.91
CA ILE A 177 21.25 -10.86 6.01
C ILE A 177 21.55 -11.62 7.32
N SER A 178 20.91 -11.27 8.44
CA SER A 178 21.26 -11.83 9.76
C SER A 178 20.60 -13.17 10.09
N CYS A 179 19.37 -13.41 9.62
CA CYS A 179 18.52 -14.51 10.11
C CYS A 179 18.14 -15.54 9.02
N GLY A 180 18.71 -15.45 7.81
CA GLY A 180 18.39 -16.36 6.71
C GLY A 180 17.02 -16.11 6.10
N GLU A 181 16.38 -17.18 5.61
CA GLU A 181 15.15 -17.10 4.80
C GLU A 181 13.93 -16.64 5.64
N GLN A 182 13.47 -15.43 5.37
CA GLN A 182 12.23 -14.87 5.91
C GLN A 182 11.13 -14.91 4.86
N ALA A 183 9.91 -15.24 5.29
CA ALA A 183 8.76 -15.31 4.40
C ALA A 183 8.60 -14.01 3.60
N PHE A 184 8.61 -14.16 2.27
CA PHE A 184 8.48 -13.07 1.31
C PHE A 184 9.57 -11.98 1.35
N ALA A 185 10.69 -12.17 2.08
CA ALA A 185 11.72 -11.13 2.20
C ALA A 185 12.32 -10.75 0.83
N VAL A 186 12.64 -11.74 0.00
CA VAL A 186 13.12 -11.53 -1.37
C VAL A 186 12.11 -10.71 -2.19
N GLN A 187 10.83 -11.09 -2.18
CA GLN A 187 9.78 -10.39 -2.92
C GLN A 187 9.57 -8.96 -2.44
N LYS A 188 9.65 -8.72 -1.12
CA LYS A 188 9.58 -7.37 -0.53
C LYS A 188 10.77 -6.53 -0.98
N LEU A 189 12.00 -7.06 -0.87
CA LEU A 189 13.21 -6.37 -1.29
C LEU A 189 13.16 -6.03 -2.78
N VAL A 190 12.87 -7.01 -3.64
CA VAL A 190 12.69 -6.79 -5.08
C VAL A 190 11.65 -5.70 -5.34
N THR A 191 10.51 -5.73 -4.65
CA THR A 191 9.47 -4.71 -4.81
C THR A 191 9.99 -3.32 -4.46
N MET A 192 10.68 -3.17 -3.33
CA MET A 192 11.23 -1.88 -2.88
C MET A 192 12.39 -1.39 -3.76
N THR A 193 13.29 -2.26 -4.22
CA THR A 193 14.37 -1.87 -5.14
C THR A 193 13.79 -1.32 -6.45
N TYR A 194 12.74 -1.94 -7.00
CA TYR A 194 12.04 -1.41 -8.18
C TYR A 194 11.32 -0.08 -7.91
N MET A 195 10.81 0.13 -6.68
CA MET A 195 10.24 1.43 -6.30
C MET A 195 11.31 2.53 -6.28
N PHE A 196 12.47 2.26 -5.68
CA PHE A 196 13.60 3.20 -5.69
C PHE A 196 14.18 3.43 -7.08
N GLN A 197 14.23 2.42 -7.95
CA GLN A 197 14.55 2.60 -9.36
C GLN A 197 13.56 3.57 -10.02
N LYS A 198 12.25 3.37 -9.80
CA LYS A 198 11.22 4.22 -10.42
C LYS A 198 11.30 5.67 -9.96
N LEU A 199 11.61 5.91 -8.68
CA LEU A 199 11.85 7.25 -8.13
C LEU A 199 13.13 7.87 -8.71
N SER A 200 14.19 7.08 -8.86
CA SER A 200 15.48 7.55 -9.41
C SER A 200 15.43 7.89 -10.91
N ALA A 201 14.42 7.38 -11.62
CA ALA A 201 14.24 7.61 -13.06
C ALA A 201 13.82 9.05 -13.41
N VAL A 202 13.54 9.90 -12.41
CA VAL A 202 13.26 11.32 -12.60
C VAL A 202 14.38 12.10 -11.91
N GLU A 203 15.10 12.91 -12.68
CA GLU A 203 16.31 13.61 -12.22
C GLU A 203 16.10 14.38 -10.92
N ASP A 204 15.07 15.24 -10.86
CA ASP A 204 14.73 16.03 -9.67
C ASP A 204 14.36 15.20 -8.44
N GLN A 205 14.01 13.91 -8.62
CA GLN A 205 13.62 13.02 -7.53
C GLN A 205 14.78 12.18 -6.99
N ARG A 206 15.91 12.12 -7.71
CA ARG A 206 17.12 11.40 -7.28
C ARG A 206 17.59 11.88 -5.91
N VAL A 207 17.48 13.18 -5.64
CA VAL A 207 17.82 13.77 -4.34
C VAL A 207 16.99 13.18 -3.21
N TRP A 208 15.71 12.86 -3.42
CA TRP A 208 14.86 12.23 -2.40
C TRP A 208 15.34 10.83 -2.02
N VAL A 209 15.87 10.07 -3.00
CA VAL A 209 16.45 8.73 -2.78
C VAL A 209 17.79 8.84 -2.02
N ILE A 210 18.56 9.88 -2.27
CA ILE A 210 19.82 10.14 -1.57
C ILE A 210 19.56 10.55 -0.13
N GLU A 211 18.73 11.58 0.09
CA GLU A 211 18.43 12.12 1.41
C GLU A 211 17.74 11.11 2.33
N SER A 212 16.94 10.21 1.78
CA SER A 212 16.31 9.12 2.55
C SER A 212 17.28 8.03 3.01
N GLY A 213 18.53 8.03 2.52
CA GLY A 213 19.53 7.00 2.83
C GLY A 213 19.34 5.68 2.08
N ALA A 214 18.32 5.55 1.23
CA ALA A 214 18.00 4.31 0.52
C ALA A 214 19.18 3.78 -0.31
N HIS A 215 19.95 4.68 -0.93
CA HIS A 215 21.15 4.34 -1.70
C HIS A 215 22.17 3.51 -0.90
N ARG A 216 22.33 3.75 0.41
CA ARG A 216 23.25 2.97 1.26
C ARG A 216 22.78 1.53 1.40
N THR A 217 21.49 1.33 1.60
CA THR A 217 20.88 0.01 1.67
C THR A 217 20.95 -0.70 0.32
N LEU A 218 20.73 0.01 -0.79
CA LEU A 218 20.91 -0.55 -2.14
C LEU A 218 22.34 -1.04 -2.37
N VAL A 219 23.36 -0.31 -1.93
CA VAL A 219 24.77 -0.76 -1.99
C VAL A 219 24.99 -2.00 -1.14
N LYS A 220 24.44 -2.08 0.08
CA LYS A 220 24.53 -3.29 0.93
C LYS A 220 23.92 -4.50 0.22
N LEU A 221 22.81 -4.32 -0.51
CA LEU A 221 22.16 -5.41 -1.26
C LEU A 221 23.01 -5.95 -2.42
N LEU A 222 24.10 -5.30 -2.82
CA LEU A 222 25.01 -5.84 -3.84
C LEU A 222 25.77 -7.09 -3.37
N SER A 223 25.83 -7.35 -2.06
CA SER A 223 26.44 -8.57 -1.50
C SER A 223 25.47 -9.74 -1.35
N THR A 224 24.24 -9.62 -1.84
CA THR A 224 23.24 -10.70 -1.78
C THR A 224 23.56 -11.83 -2.77
N THR A 225 23.21 -13.07 -2.40
CA THR A 225 23.27 -14.23 -3.31
C THR A 225 22.01 -14.33 -4.19
N GLU A 226 20.93 -13.65 -3.82
CA GLU A 226 19.66 -13.69 -4.55
C GLU A 226 19.73 -12.82 -5.81
N SER A 227 19.81 -13.47 -6.97
CA SER A 227 20.00 -12.80 -8.27
C SER A 227 18.93 -11.75 -8.56
N SER A 228 17.69 -11.99 -8.13
CA SER A 228 16.57 -11.06 -8.33
C SER A 228 16.72 -9.76 -7.52
N VAL A 229 17.20 -9.87 -6.27
CA VAL A 229 17.46 -8.73 -5.39
C VAL A 229 18.68 -7.96 -5.88
N LEU A 230 19.76 -8.67 -6.24
CA LEU A 230 20.98 -8.09 -6.80
C LEU A 230 20.66 -7.27 -8.06
N LEU A 231 19.91 -7.85 -9.01
CA LEU A 231 19.48 -7.15 -10.22
C LEU A 231 18.66 -5.90 -9.90
N GLY A 232 17.71 -6.00 -8.97
CA GLY A 232 16.92 -4.86 -8.54
C GLY A 232 17.76 -3.73 -7.95
N ALA A 233 18.74 -4.06 -7.10
CA ALA A 233 19.65 -3.10 -6.50
C ALA A 233 20.55 -2.42 -7.54
N LEU A 234 21.14 -3.20 -8.45
CA LEU A 234 21.95 -2.68 -9.56
C LEU A 234 21.15 -1.72 -10.45
N LEU A 235 19.94 -2.12 -10.87
CA LEU A 235 19.09 -1.27 -11.70
C LEU A 235 18.76 0.05 -11.00
N ALA A 236 18.42 0.00 -9.71
CA ALA A 236 18.12 1.21 -8.94
C ALA A 236 19.35 2.13 -8.82
N LEU A 237 20.53 1.58 -8.52
CA LEU A 237 21.77 2.35 -8.39
C LEU A 237 22.24 2.94 -9.72
N THR A 238 22.17 2.18 -10.81
CA THR A 238 22.50 2.67 -12.15
C THR A 238 21.55 3.81 -12.53
N THR A 239 20.24 3.64 -12.36
CA THR A 239 19.26 4.70 -12.66
C THR A 239 19.49 5.96 -11.81
N LEU A 240 19.94 5.79 -10.56
CA LEU A 240 20.27 6.89 -9.66
C LEU A 240 21.55 7.64 -10.07
N ALA A 241 22.53 6.93 -10.63
CA ALA A 241 23.82 7.48 -11.04
C ALA A 241 23.87 7.92 -12.51
N GLU A 242 22.90 7.51 -13.33
CA GLU A 242 22.75 7.96 -14.71
C GLU A 242 22.70 9.49 -14.77
N ARG A 243 23.43 10.08 -15.72
CA ARG A 243 23.43 11.53 -15.96
C ARG A 243 22.14 11.88 -16.67
#